data_AF-A0A8H5XJ12-F1
#
_entry.id   AF-A0A8H5XJ12-F1
#
_cell.length_a   1.000
_cell.length_b   1.000
_cell.length_c   1.000
_cell.angle_alpha   90.00
_cell.angle_beta   90.00
_cell.angle_gamma   90.00
#
_symmetry.space_group_name_H-M   'P 1'
#
loop_
_entity.id
_entity.type
_entity.pdbx_description
1 polymer ?
#
loop_
_entity_poly.entity_id
_entity_poly.type
_entity_poly.pdbx_seq_one_letter_code
_entity_poly.pdbx_strand_id
1 'polypeptide(L)'
;MSESSESAPKYRIRPGTFFDVPATTRIYAASFGNEPLIDFFFPARRHDPLSFYTWSCRRFQRRYWTPGYSLSVVVDKHDHPVGLSWWKRPTQPLTLLQKLLSPSFWIGSVVNAIVDLQEYLFPVQGLNKNNMETFEQAFSAVEPHVLNTPQRQNAHYLSLLGVDPVLQGEGLGKMLLEDGLEKVDNADSAAWLVSLAGLEKFYARYGFVEETKVEVEGLHDWKGDHQHVIKQFITTMSITLEEHFLSRAAHSSEAAKDDPIHRFPASIINKLVDIDNERIKNMDENNVAIQVLSHTPTNFLTAEAIMACNDELAAAVQANKSRFAGFACLPMDDPVAATHELERCVKKHGFVGALIDNHSKGNFYDGRDYDMLWAKAVELDVPIYIHPAWPSEKQKEALYSGGNLESDRNSATALGAFAFGWHASTANTILRLMASNVFDRHPKLKIIIGHSGELIPYMFDRINKATAFFGMKREFVEVMHNNIWITTSGMFDVHSLRCLLGNVPLGRVMFSVDYPFSDNKLGKEYLEMIRREWILDEGGIEAFASGNARRLLFHQH
;
A
#
# COMPACT_ATOMS: atom_id res chain seq x y z
N MET A 1 -50.36 -5.33 -3.74
CA MET A 1 -49.22 -5.14 -4.66
C MET A 1 -49.11 -3.65 -4.92
N SER A 2 -48.28 -2.95 -4.14
CA SER A 2 -47.95 -1.55 -4.36
C SER A 2 -46.47 -1.50 -4.74
N GLU A 3 -46.19 -1.39 -6.03
CA GLU A 3 -44.85 -1.10 -6.52
C GLU A 3 -44.44 0.29 -6.01
N SER A 4 -43.37 0.34 -5.23
CA SER A 4 -42.70 1.56 -4.83
C SER A 4 -42.02 2.16 -6.06
N SER A 5 -42.55 3.27 -6.57
CA SER A 5 -41.84 4.07 -7.57
C SER A 5 -40.64 4.75 -6.88
N GLU A 6 -39.47 4.14 -6.96
CA GLU A 6 -38.21 4.84 -6.70
C GLU A 6 -38.13 6.06 -7.64
N SER A 7 -38.15 7.26 -7.04
CA SER A 7 -37.96 8.49 -7.79
C SER A 7 -36.57 8.48 -8.43
N ALA A 8 -36.50 8.65 -9.75
CA ALA A 8 -35.24 8.72 -10.48
C ALA A 8 -34.26 9.73 -9.85
N PRO A 9 -32.95 9.41 -9.79
CA PRO A 9 -31.95 10.27 -9.15
C PRO A 9 -31.88 11.65 -9.82
N LYS A 10 -31.68 12.72 -9.01
CA LYS A 10 -31.64 14.13 -9.45
C LYS A 10 -30.60 14.38 -10.56
N TYR A 11 -29.48 13.67 -10.48
CA TYR A 11 -28.39 13.69 -11.46
C TYR A 11 -27.89 12.28 -11.73
N ARG A 12 -27.36 12.05 -12.92
CA ARG A 12 -26.71 10.79 -13.30
C ARG A 12 -25.45 11.04 -14.09
N ILE A 13 -24.48 10.13 -14.00
CA ILE A 13 -23.27 10.16 -14.81
C ILE A 13 -23.43 9.25 -16.03
N ARG A 14 -22.91 9.66 -17.18
CA ARG A 14 -22.82 8.84 -18.39
C ARG A 14 -21.57 9.17 -19.21
N PRO A 15 -21.13 8.25 -20.08
CA PRO A 15 -20.16 8.59 -21.11
C PRO A 15 -20.64 9.78 -21.94
N GLY A 16 -19.76 10.73 -22.18
CA GLY A 16 -20.03 11.87 -23.06
C GLY A 16 -19.98 11.45 -24.52
N THR A 17 -20.82 12.08 -25.32
CA THR A 17 -20.90 11.92 -26.77
C THR A 17 -20.30 13.14 -27.47
N PHE A 18 -20.02 13.03 -28.76
CA PHE A 18 -19.56 14.17 -29.56
C PHE A 18 -20.55 15.34 -29.52
N PHE A 19 -21.85 15.06 -29.40
CA PHE A 19 -22.89 16.09 -29.33
C PHE A 19 -22.92 16.84 -27.99
N ASP A 20 -22.28 16.30 -26.95
CA ASP A 20 -22.13 16.99 -25.67
C ASP A 20 -21.00 18.05 -25.71
N VAL A 21 -20.16 18.06 -26.74
CA VAL A 21 -18.99 18.98 -26.85
C VAL A 21 -19.39 20.47 -26.73
N PRO A 22 -20.44 20.98 -27.41
CA PRO A 22 -20.83 22.39 -27.23
C PRO A 22 -21.29 22.71 -25.81
N ALA A 23 -22.09 21.84 -25.19
CA ALA A 23 -22.60 22.06 -23.84
C ALA A 23 -21.48 21.99 -22.79
N THR A 24 -20.61 21.00 -22.89
CA THR A 24 -19.43 20.86 -22.02
C THR A 24 -18.41 21.97 -22.20
N THR A 25 -18.28 22.53 -23.41
CA THR A 25 -17.46 23.73 -23.65
C THR A 25 -18.05 24.96 -22.96
N ARG A 26 -19.38 25.11 -22.93
CA ARG A 26 -20.03 26.19 -22.17
C ARG A 26 -19.78 26.06 -20.68
N ILE A 27 -19.88 24.85 -20.13
CA ILE A 27 -19.53 24.59 -18.72
C ILE A 27 -18.07 24.95 -18.48
N TYR A 28 -17.14 24.48 -19.31
CA TYR A 28 -15.73 24.82 -19.19
C TYR A 28 -15.49 26.34 -19.21
N ALA A 29 -16.11 27.05 -20.15
CA ALA A 29 -15.99 28.50 -20.24
C ALA A 29 -16.61 29.22 -19.04
N ALA A 30 -17.69 28.70 -18.45
CA ALA A 30 -18.29 29.27 -17.25
C ALA A 30 -17.46 28.98 -16.00
N SER A 31 -16.92 27.77 -15.84
CA SER A 31 -16.15 27.35 -14.66
C SER A 31 -14.76 27.98 -14.62
N PHE A 32 -14.08 28.07 -15.77
CA PHE A 32 -12.67 28.49 -15.85
C PHE A 32 -12.48 29.82 -16.58
N GLY A 33 -13.54 30.41 -17.12
CA GLY A 33 -13.43 31.63 -17.91
C GLY A 33 -12.83 32.79 -17.13
N ASN A 34 -13.04 32.89 -15.83
CA ASN A 34 -12.53 33.99 -15.02
C ASN A 34 -11.07 33.84 -14.58
N GLU A 35 -10.39 32.77 -14.98
CA GLU A 35 -9.00 32.55 -14.66
C GLU A 35 -8.09 33.62 -15.31
N PRO A 36 -7.17 34.26 -14.56
CA PRO A 36 -6.27 35.27 -15.11
C PRO A 36 -5.39 34.74 -16.25
N LEU A 37 -5.11 33.43 -16.27
CA LEU A 37 -4.40 32.77 -17.36
C LEU A 37 -5.17 32.85 -18.70
N ILE A 38 -6.51 32.80 -18.65
CA ILE A 38 -7.35 32.94 -19.84
C ILE A 38 -7.38 34.40 -20.32
N ASP A 39 -7.35 35.37 -19.42
CA ASP A 39 -7.12 36.79 -19.76
C ASP A 39 -5.75 36.99 -20.44
N PHE A 40 -4.72 36.23 -20.05
CA PHE A 40 -3.40 36.30 -20.67
C PHE A 40 -3.39 35.80 -22.13
N PHE A 41 -4.08 34.70 -22.43
CA PHE A 41 -4.20 34.19 -23.81
C PHE A 41 -5.19 34.98 -24.67
N PHE A 42 -6.24 35.51 -24.04
CA PHE A 42 -7.31 36.25 -24.70
C PHE A 42 -7.54 37.60 -24.02
N PRO A 43 -6.63 38.58 -24.18
CA PRO A 43 -6.71 39.87 -23.48
C PRO A 43 -7.97 40.68 -23.82
N ALA A 44 -8.55 40.45 -25.00
CA ALA A 44 -9.76 41.11 -25.46
C ALA A 44 -11.06 40.34 -25.14
N ARG A 45 -11.01 39.18 -24.44
CA ARG A 45 -12.19 38.31 -24.24
C ARG A 45 -13.34 38.97 -23.49
N ARG A 46 -13.07 40.00 -22.69
CA ARG A 46 -14.11 40.77 -21.98
C ARG A 46 -15.00 41.56 -22.95
N HIS A 47 -14.51 41.79 -24.17
CA HIS A 47 -15.26 42.40 -25.27
C HIS A 47 -15.68 41.39 -26.34
N ASP A 48 -14.97 40.26 -26.46
CA ASP A 48 -15.33 39.13 -27.34
C ASP A 48 -15.24 37.77 -26.61
N PRO A 49 -16.28 37.37 -25.87
CA PRO A 49 -16.30 36.08 -25.17
C PRO A 49 -16.43 34.89 -26.13
N LEU A 50 -16.86 35.12 -27.39
CA LEU A 50 -17.04 34.06 -28.39
C LEU A 50 -15.70 33.52 -28.89
N SER A 51 -14.64 34.34 -28.89
CA SER A 51 -13.29 33.89 -29.27
C SER A 51 -12.79 32.75 -28.39
N PHE A 52 -12.86 32.87 -27.07
CA PHE A 52 -12.42 31.83 -26.14
C PHE A 52 -13.28 30.57 -26.22
N TYR A 53 -14.60 30.74 -26.33
CA TYR A 53 -15.53 29.61 -26.52
C TYR A 53 -15.25 28.86 -27.82
N THR A 54 -15.07 29.57 -28.93
CA THR A 54 -14.81 28.99 -30.26
C THR A 54 -13.51 28.22 -30.27
N TRP A 55 -12.45 28.78 -29.68
CA TRP A 55 -11.17 28.11 -29.52
C TRP A 55 -11.28 26.84 -28.67
N SER A 56 -11.96 26.92 -27.52
CA SER A 56 -12.15 25.78 -26.61
C SER A 56 -12.97 24.67 -27.26
N CYS A 57 -14.02 25.03 -28.00
CA CYS A 57 -14.88 24.09 -28.72
C CYS A 57 -14.07 23.29 -29.76
N ARG A 58 -13.27 23.98 -30.57
CA ARG A 58 -12.37 23.35 -31.54
C ARG A 58 -11.39 22.39 -30.87
N ARG A 59 -10.82 22.77 -29.72
CA ARG A 59 -9.92 21.91 -28.93
C ARG A 59 -10.63 20.67 -28.40
N PHE A 60 -11.87 20.79 -27.90
CA PHE A 60 -12.65 19.65 -27.41
C PHE A 60 -13.09 18.72 -28.54
N GLN A 61 -13.41 19.27 -29.72
CA GLN A 61 -13.68 18.48 -30.93
C GLN A 61 -12.48 17.61 -31.30
N ARG A 62 -11.27 18.19 -31.35
CA ARG A 62 -10.03 17.41 -31.58
C ARG A 62 -9.83 16.37 -30.48
N ARG A 63 -9.93 16.78 -29.22
CA ARG A 63 -9.70 15.91 -28.04
C ARG A 63 -10.63 14.70 -27.99
N TYR A 64 -11.90 14.84 -28.36
CA TYR A 64 -12.87 13.73 -28.37
C TYR A 64 -12.43 12.59 -29.30
N TRP A 65 -11.79 12.91 -30.43
CA TRP A 65 -11.32 11.94 -31.39
C TRP A 65 -9.86 11.54 -31.21
N THR A 66 -9.15 12.12 -30.24
CA THR A 66 -7.78 11.73 -29.90
C THR A 66 -7.78 10.40 -29.13
N PRO A 67 -7.04 9.37 -29.59
CA PRO A 67 -6.92 8.11 -28.88
C PRO A 67 -6.49 8.29 -27.42
N GLY A 68 -7.09 7.51 -26.52
CA GLY A 68 -6.80 7.55 -25.09
C GLY A 68 -7.59 8.60 -24.30
N TYR A 69 -8.23 9.58 -24.94
CA TYR A 69 -9.11 10.50 -24.21
C TYR A 69 -10.50 9.91 -24.01
N SER A 70 -11.07 10.12 -22.82
CA SER A 70 -12.45 9.79 -22.49
C SER A 70 -13.15 10.96 -21.81
N LEU A 71 -14.34 11.29 -22.29
CA LEU A 71 -15.25 12.28 -21.71
C LEU A 71 -16.31 11.57 -20.88
N SER A 72 -16.45 11.97 -19.62
CA SER A 72 -17.64 11.68 -18.80
C SER A 72 -18.43 12.97 -18.59
N VAL A 73 -19.76 12.86 -18.53
CA VAL A 73 -20.64 13.98 -18.23
C VAL A 73 -21.62 13.61 -17.12
N VAL A 74 -21.86 14.55 -16.22
CA VAL A 74 -23.02 14.49 -15.32
C VAL A 74 -24.14 15.25 -15.98
N VAL A 75 -25.32 14.65 -16.03
CA VAL A 75 -26.52 15.21 -16.64
C VAL A 75 -27.64 15.36 -15.63
N ASP A 76 -28.50 16.35 -15.86
CA ASP A 76 -29.75 16.52 -15.11
C ASP A 76 -30.83 15.51 -15.54
N LYS A 77 -32.01 15.61 -14.93
CA LYS A 77 -33.20 14.81 -15.26
C LYS A 77 -33.68 14.91 -16.72
N HIS A 78 -33.22 15.93 -17.45
CA HIS A 78 -33.53 16.16 -18.87
C HIS A 78 -32.39 15.78 -19.81
N ASP A 79 -31.37 15.08 -19.30
CA ASP A 79 -30.16 14.68 -20.03
C ASP A 79 -29.28 15.84 -20.50
N HIS A 80 -29.43 17.03 -19.88
CA HIS A 80 -28.56 18.16 -20.16
C HIS A 80 -27.27 18.06 -19.35
N PRO A 81 -26.08 18.16 -19.99
CA PRO A 81 -24.81 18.21 -19.28
C PRO A 81 -24.76 19.38 -18.30
N VAL A 82 -24.39 19.10 -17.06
CA VAL A 82 -24.17 20.06 -15.95
C VAL A 82 -22.76 19.96 -15.35
N GLY A 83 -22.00 18.93 -15.73
CA GLY A 83 -20.59 18.79 -15.40
C GLY A 83 -19.87 17.85 -16.37
N LEU A 84 -18.54 17.94 -16.40
CA LEU A 84 -17.68 17.13 -17.25
C LEU A 84 -16.38 16.71 -16.56
N SER A 85 -15.83 15.58 -16.97
CA SER A 85 -14.44 15.21 -16.74
C SER A 85 -13.78 14.66 -18.01
N TRP A 86 -12.54 15.07 -18.25
CA TRP A 86 -11.69 14.51 -19.30
C TRP A 86 -10.54 13.74 -18.68
N TRP A 87 -10.45 12.48 -19.03
CA TRP A 87 -9.33 11.62 -18.67
C TRP A 87 -8.55 11.24 -19.91
N LYS A 88 -7.23 11.16 -19.79
CA LYS A 88 -6.34 10.56 -20.79
C LYS A 88 -5.74 9.29 -20.21
N ARG A 89 -6.00 8.17 -20.89
CA ARG A 89 -5.48 6.85 -20.52
C ARG A 89 -4.05 6.68 -21.05
N PRO A 90 -3.20 5.92 -20.34
CA PRO A 90 -1.93 5.47 -20.89
C PRO A 90 -2.22 4.61 -22.13
N THR A 91 -1.68 5.00 -23.28
CA THR A 91 -1.88 4.27 -24.54
C THR A 91 -0.54 3.72 -25.00
N GLN A 92 -0.46 2.41 -25.19
CA GLN A 92 0.64 1.83 -25.94
C GLN A 92 0.58 2.31 -27.40
N PRO A 93 1.71 2.40 -28.11
CA PRO A 93 1.71 2.69 -29.53
C PRO A 93 0.82 1.70 -30.27
N LEU A 94 -0.27 2.18 -30.87
CA LEU A 94 -1.17 1.33 -31.64
C LEU A 94 -0.39 0.67 -32.80
N THR A 95 -0.55 -0.63 -32.96
CA THR A 95 -0.04 -1.36 -34.13
C THR A 95 -0.71 -0.85 -35.40
N LEU A 96 -0.10 -1.09 -36.58
CA LEU A 96 -0.66 -0.65 -37.86
C LEU A 96 -2.09 -1.17 -38.08
N LEU A 97 -2.35 -2.42 -37.68
CA LEU A 97 -3.66 -3.06 -37.78
C LEU A 97 -4.69 -2.39 -36.85
N GLN A 98 -4.31 -2.08 -35.61
CA GLN A 98 -5.18 -1.38 -34.66
C GLN A 98 -5.49 0.05 -35.08
N LYS A 99 -4.52 0.75 -35.71
CA LYS A 99 -4.76 2.08 -36.31
C LYS A 99 -5.78 2.01 -37.44
N LEU A 100 -5.65 1.02 -38.33
CA LEU A 100 -6.58 0.82 -39.45
C LEU A 100 -8.00 0.46 -39.00
N LEU A 101 -8.14 -0.30 -37.91
CA LEU A 101 -9.42 -0.75 -37.37
C LEU A 101 -10.07 0.25 -36.40
N SER A 102 -9.39 1.31 -35.98
CA SER A 102 -9.91 2.28 -35.01
C SER A 102 -10.74 3.38 -35.70
N PRO A 103 -12.04 3.54 -35.38
CA PRO A 103 -12.86 4.64 -35.90
C PRO A 103 -12.30 6.01 -35.52
N SER A 104 -11.69 6.15 -34.34
CA SER A 104 -11.10 7.41 -33.89
C SER A 104 -9.87 7.82 -34.71
N PHE A 105 -9.20 6.86 -35.36
CA PHE A 105 -8.07 7.16 -36.24
C PHE A 105 -8.55 7.85 -37.52
N TRP A 106 -9.53 7.27 -38.22
CA TRP A 106 -10.06 7.84 -39.47
C TRP A 106 -10.93 9.08 -39.24
N ILE A 107 -11.88 9.00 -38.31
CA ILE A 107 -12.78 10.12 -38.01
C ILE A 107 -11.98 11.27 -37.38
N GLY A 108 -11.00 10.96 -36.52
CA GLY A 108 -10.13 11.98 -35.93
C GLY A 108 -9.32 12.75 -36.97
N SER A 109 -8.74 12.08 -37.97
CA SER A 109 -8.04 12.78 -39.07
C SER A 109 -8.97 13.70 -39.87
N VAL A 110 -10.20 13.26 -40.16
CA VAL A 110 -11.19 14.09 -40.87
C VAL A 110 -11.62 15.28 -40.02
N VAL A 111 -11.90 15.07 -38.73
CA VAL A 111 -12.28 16.15 -37.81
C VAL A 111 -11.14 17.15 -37.66
N ASN A 112 -9.88 16.70 -37.54
CA ASN A 112 -8.72 17.58 -37.50
C ASN A 112 -8.64 18.42 -38.78
N ALA A 113 -8.80 17.83 -39.97
CA ALA A 113 -8.79 18.57 -41.23
C ALA A 113 -9.92 19.61 -41.33
N ILE A 114 -11.12 19.28 -40.82
CA ILE A 114 -12.26 20.22 -40.76
C ILE A 114 -11.93 21.36 -39.80
N VAL A 115 -11.38 21.08 -38.62
CA VAL A 115 -11.01 22.11 -37.64
C VAL A 115 -9.87 22.98 -38.17
N ASP A 116 -8.87 22.41 -38.85
CA ASP A 116 -7.79 23.14 -39.51
C ASP A 116 -8.34 24.09 -40.58
N LEU A 117 -9.29 23.62 -41.41
CA LEU A 117 -9.98 24.44 -42.40
C LEU A 117 -10.80 25.56 -41.75
N GLN A 118 -11.49 25.28 -40.64
CA GLN A 118 -12.21 26.29 -39.88
C GLN A 118 -11.27 27.33 -39.25
N GLU A 119 -10.11 26.93 -38.75
CA GLU A 119 -9.09 27.84 -38.22
C GLU A 119 -8.49 28.72 -39.31
N TYR A 120 -8.30 28.18 -40.52
CA TYR A 120 -7.84 28.92 -41.68
C TYR A 120 -8.87 29.94 -42.19
N LEU A 121 -10.13 29.52 -42.36
CA LEU A 121 -11.22 30.37 -42.88
C LEU A 121 -11.71 31.38 -41.84
N PHE A 122 -11.75 30.98 -40.57
CA PHE A 122 -12.29 31.76 -39.46
C PHE A 122 -11.28 31.75 -38.29
N PRO A 123 -10.17 32.51 -38.42
CA PRO A 123 -9.16 32.59 -37.37
C PRO A 123 -9.74 33.29 -36.14
N VAL A 124 -9.34 32.83 -34.95
CA VAL A 124 -9.77 33.42 -33.68
C VAL A 124 -9.03 34.74 -33.47
N GLN A 125 -9.74 35.87 -33.59
CA GLN A 125 -9.14 37.21 -33.61
C GLN A 125 -8.63 37.69 -32.23
N GLY A 126 -9.11 37.09 -31.13
CA GLY A 126 -8.72 37.47 -29.77
C GLY A 126 -7.54 36.69 -29.16
N LEU A 127 -6.98 35.70 -29.87
CA LEU A 127 -5.90 34.85 -29.35
C LEU A 127 -4.53 35.52 -29.55
N ASN A 128 -3.82 35.81 -28.46
CA ASN A 128 -2.44 36.27 -28.54
C ASN A 128 -1.50 35.07 -28.76
N LYS A 129 -1.09 34.88 -30.02
CA LYS A 129 -0.22 33.76 -30.42
C LYS A 129 1.16 33.79 -29.77
N ASN A 130 1.73 34.98 -29.53
CA ASN A 130 3.03 35.10 -28.87
C ASN A 130 2.93 34.63 -27.41
N ASN A 131 1.86 35.01 -26.70
CA ASN A 131 1.62 34.56 -25.33
C ASN A 131 1.41 33.04 -25.25
N MET A 132 0.69 32.46 -26.21
CA MET A 132 0.55 31.01 -26.33
C MET A 132 1.90 30.34 -26.61
N GLU A 133 2.70 30.87 -27.52
CA GLU A 133 4.01 30.30 -27.84
C GLU A 133 4.96 30.36 -26.64
N THR A 134 4.97 31.46 -25.89
CA THR A 134 5.71 31.57 -24.63
C THR A 134 5.24 30.54 -23.61
N PHE A 135 3.92 30.35 -23.46
CA PHE A 135 3.40 29.33 -22.55
C PHE A 135 3.74 27.91 -23.00
N GLU A 136 3.62 27.60 -24.29
CA GLU A 136 3.98 26.30 -24.85
C GLU A 136 5.48 26.03 -24.71
N GLN A 137 6.35 27.03 -24.92
CA GLN A 137 7.80 26.92 -24.69
C GLN A 137 8.13 26.68 -23.23
N ALA A 138 7.50 27.43 -22.31
CA ALA A 138 7.74 27.29 -20.89
C ALA A 138 7.19 25.96 -20.33
N PHE A 139 6.02 25.53 -20.82
CA PHE A 139 5.46 24.22 -20.51
C PHE A 139 6.29 23.08 -21.10
N SER A 140 6.82 23.23 -22.33
CA SER A 140 7.72 22.26 -22.98
C SER A 140 9.07 22.11 -22.28
N ALA A 141 9.54 23.12 -21.54
CA ALA A 141 10.74 23.01 -20.71
C ALA A 141 10.51 22.17 -19.44
N VAL A 142 9.28 22.21 -18.91
CA VAL A 142 8.84 21.49 -17.71
C VAL A 142 8.37 20.07 -18.05
N GLU A 143 7.75 19.88 -19.21
CA GLU A 143 7.12 18.63 -19.66
C GLU A 143 8.06 17.40 -19.63
N PRO A 144 9.34 17.45 -20.03
CA PRO A 144 10.25 16.31 -19.93
C PRO A 144 10.54 15.89 -18.48
N HIS A 145 10.71 16.86 -17.59
CA HIS A 145 11.11 16.66 -16.20
C HIS A 145 9.93 16.24 -15.32
N VAL A 146 8.73 16.69 -15.68
CA VAL A 146 7.51 16.51 -14.89
C VAL A 146 6.58 15.51 -15.57
N LEU A 147 6.29 15.61 -16.86
CA LEU A 147 5.20 14.84 -17.50
C LEU A 147 5.65 13.56 -18.24
N ASN A 148 6.92 13.45 -18.64
CA ASN A 148 7.44 12.32 -19.41
C ASN A 148 8.20 11.26 -18.58
N THR A 149 7.97 11.19 -17.27
CA THR A 149 8.54 10.11 -16.46
C THR A 149 7.87 8.77 -16.79
N PRO A 150 8.60 7.62 -16.75
CA PRO A 150 8.01 6.30 -16.98
C PRO A 150 6.79 5.99 -16.10
N GLN A 151 6.75 6.56 -14.89
CA GLN A 151 5.63 6.43 -13.96
C GLN A 151 4.36 7.14 -14.47
N ARG A 152 4.48 8.33 -15.09
CA ARG A 152 3.34 9.13 -15.57
C ARG A 152 2.88 8.76 -16.98
N GLN A 153 3.78 8.23 -17.81
CA GLN A 153 3.44 7.65 -19.10
C GLN A 153 2.52 6.43 -18.96
N ASN A 154 2.61 5.72 -17.84
CA ASN A 154 1.79 4.55 -17.51
C ASN A 154 0.62 4.87 -16.57
N ALA A 155 0.33 6.15 -16.30
CA ALA A 155 -0.72 6.58 -15.40
C ALA A 155 -1.85 7.32 -16.14
N HIS A 156 -3.06 7.24 -15.60
CA HIS A 156 -4.20 8.00 -16.07
C HIS A 156 -4.07 9.47 -15.69
N TYR A 157 -4.31 10.35 -16.66
CA TYR A 157 -4.23 11.80 -16.45
C TYR A 157 -5.62 12.42 -16.43
N LEU A 158 -6.03 12.99 -15.29
CA LEU A 158 -7.21 13.83 -15.21
C LEU A 158 -6.87 15.21 -15.81
N SER A 159 -7.27 15.40 -17.07
CA SER A 159 -6.96 16.61 -17.83
C SER A 159 -7.91 17.77 -17.55
N LEU A 160 -9.15 17.48 -17.16
CA LEU A 160 -10.13 18.52 -16.84
C LEU A 160 -11.24 17.95 -15.95
N LEU A 161 -11.66 18.72 -14.96
CA LEU A 161 -12.84 18.46 -14.13
C LEU A 161 -13.60 19.77 -13.95
N GLY A 162 -14.82 19.86 -14.45
CA GLY A 162 -15.61 21.11 -14.42
C GLY A 162 -17.07 20.85 -14.12
N VAL A 163 -17.67 21.72 -13.31
CA VAL A 163 -19.10 21.72 -12.99
C VAL A 163 -19.63 23.13 -13.20
N ASP A 164 -20.85 23.23 -13.71
CA ASP A 164 -21.55 24.50 -13.85
C ASP A 164 -21.44 25.31 -12.53
N PRO A 165 -20.97 26.56 -12.55
CA PRO A 165 -20.77 27.38 -11.35
C PRO A 165 -22.00 27.45 -10.43
N VAL A 166 -23.22 27.42 -10.99
CA VAL A 166 -24.47 27.50 -10.21
C VAL A 166 -24.70 26.23 -9.38
N LEU A 167 -24.14 25.10 -9.80
CA LEU A 167 -24.32 23.79 -9.19
C LEU A 167 -23.07 23.32 -8.42
N GLN A 168 -22.07 24.19 -8.28
CA GLN A 168 -20.92 23.90 -7.44
C GLN A 168 -21.36 23.76 -5.96
N GLY A 169 -20.79 22.78 -5.26
CA GLY A 169 -21.20 22.42 -3.91
C GLY A 169 -22.29 21.35 -3.82
N GLU A 170 -22.96 20.99 -4.92
CA GLU A 170 -23.95 19.90 -4.94
C GLU A 170 -23.32 18.48 -5.04
N GLY A 171 -22.00 18.36 -4.93
CA GLY A 171 -21.29 17.07 -5.00
C GLY A 171 -21.09 16.51 -6.42
N LEU A 172 -21.42 17.24 -7.48
CA LEU A 172 -21.27 16.77 -8.87
C LEU A 172 -19.81 16.59 -9.28
N GLY A 173 -18.90 17.43 -8.78
CA GLY A 173 -17.46 17.28 -9.03
C GLY A 173 -16.88 16.04 -8.35
N LYS A 174 -17.42 15.67 -7.18
CA LYS A 174 -17.11 14.40 -6.51
C LYS A 174 -17.55 13.22 -7.37
N MET A 175 -18.80 13.24 -7.85
CA MET A 175 -19.34 12.17 -8.70
C MET A 175 -18.49 11.94 -9.97
N LEU A 176 -18.05 13.01 -10.63
CA LEU A 176 -17.19 12.94 -11.82
C LEU A 176 -15.77 12.45 -11.54
N LEU A 177 -15.22 12.78 -10.36
CA LEU A 177 -13.91 12.32 -9.94
C LEU A 177 -13.95 10.83 -9.56
N GLU A 178 -14.97 10.41 -8.81
CA GLU A 178 -15.19 9.01 -8.41
C GLU A 178 -15.38 8.10 -9.63
N ASP A 179 -16.19 8.48 -10.62
CA ASP A 179 -16.34 7.74 -11.89
C ASP A 179 -15.02 7.63 -12.67
N GLY A 180 -14.17 8.65 -12.56
CA GLY A 180 -12.84 8.64 -13.14
C GLY A 180 -11.91 7.66 -12.43
N LEU A 181 -11.82 7.78 -11.11
CA LEU A 181 -10.96 6.95 -10.26
C LEU A 181 -11.38 5.48 -10.30
N GLU A 182 -12.67 5.17 -10.34
CA GLU A 182 -13.15 3.80 -10.50
C GLU A 182 -12.63 3.18 -11.81
N LYS A 183 -12.54 3.94 -12.90
CA LYS A 183 -11.95 3.47 -14.17
C LYS A 183 -10.44 3.29 -14.07
N VAL A 184 -9.77 4.07 -13.23
CA VAL A 184 -8.33 3.95 -12.96
C VAL A 184 -8.04 2.71 -12.12
N ASP A 185 -8.81 2.49 -11.06
CA ASP A 185 -8.71 1.33 -10.17
C ASP A 185 -8.98 0.02 -10.93
N ASN A 186 -10.03 0.01 -11.77
CA ASN A 186 -10.33 -1.13 -12.64
C ASN A 186 -9.23 -1.44 -13.67
N ALA A 187 -8.36 -0.46 -13.96
CA ALA A 187 -7.24 -0.61 -14.88
C ALA A 187 -5.90 -0.89 -14.15
N ASP A 188 -5.91 -1.03 -12.81
CA ASP A 188 -4.73 -1.21 -11.96
C ASP A 188 -3.61 -0.20 -12.28
N SER A 189 -4.00 1.07 -12.41
CA SER A 189 -3.13 2.17 -12.84
C SER A 189 -3.09 3.26 -11.78
N ALA A 190 -2.02 4.06 -11.76
CA ALA A 190 -2.00 5.31 -10.99
C ALA A 190 -2.79 6.43 -11.70
N ALA A 191 -3.17 7.47 -10.96
CA ALA A 191 -3.74 8.72 -11.49
C ALA A 191 -2.86 9.92 -11.17
N TRP A 192 -2.83 10.91 -12.05
CA TRP A 192 -2.22 12.22 -11.77
C TRP A 192 -3.01 13.36 -12.41
N LEU A 193 -2.83 14.56 -11.87
CA LEU A 193 -3.47 15.78 -12.37
C LEU A 193 -2.59 17.01 -12.15
N VAL A 194 -2.97 18.10 -12.80
CA VAL A 194 -2.46 19.44 -12.51
C VAL A 194 -3.65 20.26 -12.02
N SER A 195 -3.59 20.79 -10.80
CA SER A 195 -4.64 21.67 -10.28
C SER A 195 -4.16 23.11 -10.19
N LEU A 196 -5.13 24.02 -10.27
CA LEU A 196 -4.96 25.40 -9.82
C LEU A 196 -4.82 25.42 -8.28
N ALA A 197 -4.17 26.46 -7.75
CA ALA A 197 -4.12 26.69 -6.31
C ALA A 197 -5.51 26.77 -5.68
N GLY A 198 -5.62 26.28 -4.45
CA GLY A 198 -6.84 26.29 -3.63
C GLY A 198 -7.70 25.03 -3.76
N LEU A 199 -7.41 24.14 -4.73
CA LEU A 199 -8.12 22.86 -4.91
C LEU A 199 -7.40 21.66 -4.31
N GLU A 200 -6.27 21.87 -3.63
CA GLU A 200 -5.45 20.80 -3.08
C GLU A 200 -6.22 20.01 -2.03
N LYS A 201 -6.94 20.71 -1.16
CA LYS A 201 -7.79 20.08 -0.15
C LYS A 201 -8.93 19.27 -0.76
N PHE A 202 -9.37 19.60 -1.98
CA PHE A 202 -10.39 18.82 -2.67
C PHE A 202 -9.81 17.49 -3.14
N TYR A 203 -8.69 17.52 -3.85
CA TYR A 203 -8.06 16.32 -4.40
C TYR A 203 -7.38 15.45 -3.33
N ALA A 204 -6.83 16.04 -2.27
CA ALA A 204 -6.21 15.30 -1.17
C ALA A 204 -7.15 14.35 -0.43
N ARG A 205 -8.45 14.67 -0.41
CA ARG A 205 -9.48 13.77 0.15
C ARG A 205 -9.64 12.47 -0.64
N TYR A 206 -9.16 12.44 -1.89
CA TYR A 206 -9.20 11.28 -2.78
C TYR A 206 -7.80 10.68 -2.98
N GLY A 207 -6.85 10.98 -2.09
CA GLY A 207 -5.50 10.41 -2.13
C GLY A 207 -4.47 11.22 -2.91
N PHE A 208 -4.85 12.32 -3.59
CA PHE A 208 -3.89 13.16 -4.31
C PHE A 208 -2.98 13.96 -3.35
N VAL A 209 -1.67 13.76 -3.43
CA VAL A 209 -0.63 14.43 -2.64
C VAL A 209 0.20 15.39 -3.48
N GLU A 210 0.44 16.59 -3.01
CA GLU A 210 1.25 17.57 -3.75
C GLU A 210 2.72 17.10 -3.90
N GLU A 211 3.21 16.98 -5.14
CA GLU A 211 4.58 16.55 -5.45
C GLU A 211 5.49 17.74 -5.78
N THR A 212 5.00 18.70 -6.54
CA THR A 212 5.81 19.87 -6.92
C THR A 212 4.95 21.07 -7.24
N LYS A 213 5.51 22.26 -7.05
CA LYS A 213 4.96 23.50 -7.59
C LYS A 213 5.84 23.92 -8.74
N VAL A 214 5.25 24.08 -9.91
CA VAL A 214 5.99 24.58 -11.07
C VAL A 214 5.76 26.08 -11.13
N GLU A 215 6.84 26.84 -10.95
CA GLU A 215 6.89 28.25 -11.33
C GLU A 215 7.32 28.34 -12.80
N VAL A 216 6.50 28.99 -13.60
CA VAL A 216 6.76 29.17 -15.03
C VAL A 216 7.46 30.52 -15.23
N GLU A 217 8.79 30.51 -15.41
CA GLU A 217 9.57 31.71 -15.69
C GLU A 217 9.04 32.45 -16.95
N GLY A 218 8.85 33.77 -16.85
CA GLY A 218 8.26 34.60 -17.91
C GLY A 218 6.79 35.01 -17.69
N LEU A 219 6.14 34.50 -16.64
CA LEU A 219 4.80 34.90 -16.19
C LEU A 219 4.83 35.83 -14.95
N HIS A 220 5.84 36.68 -14.80
CA HIS A 220 6.03 37.53 -13.60
C HIS A 220 4.91 38.57 -13.34
N ASP A 221 4.12 38.93 -14.36
CA ASP A 221 2.93 39.79 -14.22
C ASP A 221 1.65 39.00 -13.86
N TRP A 222 1.72 37.67 -13.78
CA TRP A 222 0.62 36.81 -13.35
C TRP A 222 0.63 36.71 -11.81
N LYS A 223 -0.18 37.55 -11.14
CA LYS A 223 -0.49 37.43 -9.69
C LYS A 223 -1.48 36.29 -9.39
N GLY A 224 -1.37 35.15 -10.08
CA GLY A 224 -2.07 33.93 -9.71
C GLY A 224 -1.11 33.05 -8.95
N ASP A 225 -1.31 32.91 -7.65
CA ASP A 225 -0.48 32.01 -6.86
C ASP A 225 -0.62 30.56 -7.38
N HIS A 226 0.53 29.95 -7.67
CA HIS A 226 0.87 28.52 -7.67
C HIS A 226 0.04 27.55 -8.55
N GLN A 227 0.70 26.85 -9.49
CA GLN A 227 0.17 25.58 -10.02
C GLN A 227 0.72 24.44 -9.16
N HIS A 228 -0.20 23.71 -8.53
CA HIS A 228 0.12 22.57 -7.68
C HIS A 228 0.05 21.30 -8.54
N VAL A 229 1.19 20.62 -8.69
CA VAL A 229 1.22 19.26 -9.25
C VAL A 229 0.88 18.33 -8.11
N ILE A 230 -0.34 17.83 -8.11
CA ILE A 230 -0.87 16.94 -7.08
C ILE A 230 -0.83 15.51 -7.62
N LYS A 231 0.12 14.74 -7.11
CA LYS A 231 0.36 13.33 -7.33
C LYS A 231 -0.42 12.49 -6.33
N GLN A 232 -1.41 11.72 -6.75
CA GLN A 232 -1.90 10.65 -5.88
C GLN A 232 -0.77 9.65 -5.67
N PHE A 233 -0.17 9.68 -4.48
CA PHE A 233 0.40 8.45 -3.97
C PHE A 233 -0.80 7.53 -3.85
N ILE A 234 -0.72 6.38 -4.49
CA ILE A 234 -1.53 5.24 -4.05
C ILE A 234 -1.34 5.23 -2.54
N THR A 235 -2.43 5.36 -1.80
CA THR A 235 -2.41 5.07 -0.39
C THR A 235 -1.95 3.62 -0.31
N THR A 236 -0.64 3.39 -0.16
CA THR A 236 -0.09 2.04 -0.24
C THR A 236 -0.72 1.27 0.89
N MET A 237 -1.64 0.39 0.51
CA MET A 237 -2.30 -0.48 1.44
C MET A 237 -1.26 -1.51 1.86
N SER A 238 -0.99 -1.56 3.16
CA SER A 238 0.00 -2.48 3.69
C SER A 238 -0.58 -3.86 3.97
N ILE A 239 0.26 -4.88 3.87
CA ILE A 239 0.03 -6.20 4.46
C ILE A 239 0.98 -6.30 5.64
N THR A 240 0.45 -6.53 6.84
CA THR A 240 1.25 -6.65 8.06
C THR A 240 1.09 -8.07 8.62
N LEU A 241 2.13 -8.64 9.21
CA LEU A 241 2.21 -10.10 9.43
C LEU A 241 2.90 -10.56 10.74
N GLU A 242 2.97 -9.67 11.71
CA GLU A 242 3.29 -9.96 13.12
C GLU A 242 2.23 -9.23 13.94
N GLU A 243 0.97 -9.67 13.83
CA GLU A 243 -0.17 -8.96 14.41
C GLU A 243 -0.88 -9.88 15.40
N HIS A 244 -0.76 -9.53 16.67
CA HIS A 244 -1.12 -10.40 17.77
C HIS A 244 -2.61 -10.37 18.09
N PHE A 245 -3.14 -11.54 18.43
CA PHE A 245 -4.41 -11.70 19.12
C PHE A 245 -4.25 -12.64 20.32
N LEU A 246 -5.20 -12.57 21.24
CA LEU A 246 -5.28 -13.46 22.40
C LEU A 246 -6.59 -14.23 22.33
N SER A 247 -6.50 -15.55 22.16
CA SER A 247 -7.65 -16.44 22.10
C SER A 247 -8.39 -16.44 23.42
N ARG A 248 -9.73 -16.45 23.37
CA ARG A 248 -10.57 -16.64 24.55
C ARG A 248 -10.40 -18.04 25.12
N ALA A 249 -10.18 -19.04 24.27
CA ALA A 249 -9.87 -20.41 24.70
C ALA A 249 -8.55 -20.47 25.50
N ALA A 250 -7.51 -19.76 25.07
CA ALA A 250 -6.27 -19.62 25.84
C ALA A 250 -6.49 -18.85 27.15
N HIS A 251 -7.06 -17.64 27.07
CA HIS A 251 -7.25 -16.73 28.20
C HIS A 251 -8.11 -17.33 29.34
N SER A 252 -9.00 -18.26 29.02
CA SER A 252 -9.86 -18.93 30.01
C SER A 252 -9.25 -20.22 30.60
N SER A 253 -8.10 -20.68 30.08
CA SER A 253 -7.44 -21.89 30.55
C SER A 253 -6.74 -21.68 31.90
N GLU A 254 -6.69 -22.72 32.73
CA GLU A 254 -5.97 -22.68 34.02
C GLU A 254 -4.47 -22.35 33.83
N ALA A 255 -3.89 -22.80 32.72
CA ALA A 255 -2.48 -22.57 32.36
C ALA A 255 -2.18 -21.09 32.03
N ALA A 256 -3.18 -20.30 31.62
CA ALA A 256 -2.98 -18.89 31.27
C ALA A 256 -2.93 -17.96 32.49
N LYS A 257 -3.32 -18.39 33.70
CA LYS A 257 -3.37 -17.51 34.88
C LYS A 257 -2.02 -16.85 35.21
N ASP A 258 -0.92 -17.54 34.92
CA ASP A 258 0.44 -17.04 35.14
C ASP A 258 1.06 -16.42 33.88
N ASP A 259 0.31 -16.29 32.78
CA ASP A 259 0.79 -15.66 31.56
C ASP A 259 1.19 -14.20 31.84
N PRO A 260 2.46 -13.81 31.56
CA PRO A 260 2.90 -12.44 31.68
C PRO A 260 2.05 -11.43 30.90
N ILE A 261 1.29 -11.87 29.88
CA ILE A 261 0.35 -11.02 29.14
C ILE A 261 -0.63 -10.29 30.08
N HIS A 262 -1.05 -10.92 31.19
CA HIS A 262 -1.99 -10.33 32.14
C HIS A 262 -1.42 -9.14 32.93
N ARG A 263 -0.13 -8.87 32.81
CA ARG A 263 0.52 -7.68 33.40
C ARG A 263 0.41 -6.45 32.50
N PHE A 264 -0.01 -6.62 31.25
CA PHE A 264 -0.22 -5.49 30.34
C PHE A 264 -1.48 -4.70 30.72
N PRO A 265 -1.55 -3.40 30.37
CA PRO A 265 -2.74 -2.59 30.60
C PRO A 265 -3.99 -3.19 29.94
N ALA A 266 -5.15 -3.00 30.57
CA ALA A 266 -6.43 -3.49 30.05
C ALA A 266 -6.73 -3.00 28.62
N SER A 267 -6.23 -1.82 28.24
CA SER A 267 -6.35 -1.31 26.87
C SER A 267 -5.65 -2.19 25.82
N ILE A 268 -4.51 -2.79 26.17
CA ILE A 268 -3.79 -3.72 25.29
C ILE A 268 -4.51 -5.06 25.24
N ILE A 269 -4.94 -5.58 26.39
CA ILE A 269 -5.71 -6.84 26.45
C ILE A 269 -7.00 -6.74 25.61
N ASN A 270 -7.74 -5.64 25.72
CA ASN A 270 -8.96 -5.43 24.94
C ASN A 270 -8.67 -5.47 23.43
N LYS A 271 -7.58 -4.85 22.96
CA LYS A 271 -7.16 -4.91 21.55
C LYS A 271 -6.71 -6.32 21.11
N LEU A 272 -6.10 -7.08 22.02
CA LEU A 272 -5.67 -8.46 21.73
C LEU A 272 -6.85 -9.41 21.55
N VAL A 273 -7.90 -9.29 22.36
CA VAL A 273 -9.10 -10.14 22.26
C VAL A 273 -10.09 -9.66 21.19
N ASP A 274 -9.95 -8.43 20.72
CA ASP A 274 -10.69 -7.88 19.59
C ASP A 274 -10.06 -8.34 18.27
N ILE A 275 -10.75 -9.28 17.62
CA ILE A 275 -10.48 -9.75 16.25
C ILE A 275 -11.70 -9.47 15.34
N ASP A 276 -12.37 -8.35 15.61
CA ASP A 276 -13.58 -7.93 14.90
C ASP A 276 -13.52 -6.46 14.41
N ASN A 277 -14.59 -5.69 14.61
CA ASN A 277 -14.84 -4.42 13.97
C ASN A 277 -13.90 -3.30 14.45
N GLU A 278 -13.48 -3.29 15.71
CA GLU A 278 -12.61 -2.22 16.23
C GLU A 278 -11.20 -2.35 15.62
N ARG A 279 -10.65 -3.55 15.54
CA ARG A 279 -9.42 -3.86 14.81
C ARG A 279 -9.52 -3.49 13.33
N ILE A 280 -10.59 -3.88 12.65
CA ILE A 280 -10.79 -3.57 11.23
C ILE A 280 -10.89 -2.06 11.00
N LYS A 281 -11.61 -1.34 11.87
CA LYS A 281 -11.68 0.12 11.81
C LYS A 281 -10.29 0.75 11.99
N ASN A 282 -9.49 0.26 12.93
CA ASN A 282 -8.13 0.73 13.12
C ASN A 282 -7.24 0.42 11.90
N MET A 283 -7.42 -0.72 11.23
CA MET A 283 -6.76 -1.03 9.96
C MET A 283 -7.16 -0.04 8.85
N ASP A 284 -8.45 0.29 8.72
CA ASP A 284 -8.96 1.24 7.73
C ASP A 284 -8.38 2.65 7.91
N GLU A 285 -8.34 3.13 9.15
CA GLU A 285 -7.79 4.45 9.49
C GLU A 285 -6.28 4.56 9.19
N ASN A 286 -5.59 3.43 9.17
CA ASN A 286 -4.14 3.33 9.04
C ASN A 286 -3.64 2.66 7.75
N ASN A 287 -4.53 2.47 6.76
CA ASN A 287 -4.18 1.93 5.44
C ASN A 287 -3.58 0.51 5.49
N VAL A 288 -4.13 -0.35 6.35
CA VAL A 288 -3.77 -1.77 6.42
C VAL A 288 -4.83 -2.57 5.67
N ALA A 289 -4.45 -3.18 4.55
CA ALA A 289 -5.36 -4.02 3.77
C ALA A 289 -5.61 -5.34 4.48
N ILE A 290 -4.53 -6.04 4.83
CA ILE A 290 -4.58 -7.36 5.45
C ILE A 290 -3.67 -7.39 6.67
N GLN A 291 -4.20 -7.89 7.79
CA GLN A 291 -3.37 -8.36 8.90
C GLN A 291 -3.30 -9.89 8.86
N VAL A 292 -2.07 -10.43 8.84
CA VAL A 292 -1.84 -11.86 9.11
C VAL A 292 -1.75 -12.00 10.63
N LEU A 293 -2.80 -12.53 11.22
CA LEU A 293 -2.95 -12.65 12.66
C LEU A 293 -2.21 -13.88 13.18
N SER A 294 -1.60 -13.71 14.34
CA SER A 294 -0.87 -14.76 15.07
C SER A 294 -1.17 -14.66 16.56
N HIS A 295 -1.20 -15.78 17.27
CA HIS A 295 -1.44 -15.74 18.71
C HIS A 295 -0.24 -15.09 19.44
N THR A 296 -0.46 -14.52 20.63
CA THR A 296 0.63 -14.21 21.57
C THR A 296 1.40 -15.49 21.94
N PRO A 297 2.59 -15.42 22.57
CA PRO A 297 3.35 -16.61 22.94
C PRO A 297 2.52 -17.70 23.63
N THR A 298 2.73 -18.97 23.25
CA THR A 298 1.85 -20.11 23.60
C THR A 298 2.57 -21.25 24.32
N ASN A 299 3.87 -21.13 24.59
CA ASN A 299 4.70 -22.18 25.22
C ASN A 299 4.18 -22.78 26.54
N PHE A 300 3.26 -22.12 27.23
CA PHE A 300 2.65 -22.61 28.48
C PHE A 300 1.31 -23.33 28.26
N LEU A 301 0.75 -23.30 27.04
CA LEU A 301 -0.52 -23.93 26.69
C LEU A 301 -0.34 -25.42 26.35
N THR A 302 -1.41 -26.20 26.53
CA THR A 302 -1.44 -27.59 26.05
C THR A 302 -1.70 -27.65 24.54
N ALA A 303 -1.43 -28.79 23.92
CA ALA A 303 -1.72 -28.99 22.50
C ALA A 303 -3.21 -28.80 22.18
N GLU A 304 -4.11 -29.26 23.04
CA GLU A 304 -5.56 -29.08 22.88
C GLU A 304 -5.97 -27.60 22.91
N ALA A 305 -5.38 -26.82 23.83
CA ALA A 305 -5.62 -25.39 23.91
C ALA A 305 -5.10 -24.67 22.65
N ILE A 306 -3.91 -25.04 22.16
CA ILE A 306 -3.34 -24.51 20.90
C ILE A 306 -4.27 -24.80 19.71
N MET A 307 -4.78 -26.02 19.59
CA MET A 307 -5.73 -26.39 18.54
C MET A 307 -7.02 -25.55 18.60
N ALA A 308 -7.53 -25.31 19.81
CA ALA A 308 -8.70 -24.44 20.02
C ALA A 308 -8.43 -22.98 19.65
N CYS A 309 -7.23 -22.46 19.93
CA CYS A 309 -6.80 -21.12 19.50
C CYS A 309 -6.80 -20.99 17.98
N ASN A 310 -6.26 -22.00 17.29
CA ASN A 310 -6.24 -22.03 15.83
C ASN A 310 -7.65 -22.12 15.24
N ASP A 311 -8.57 -22.86 15.87
CA ASP A 311 -9.97 -22.92 15.43
C ASP A 311 -10.71 -21.58 15.63
N GLU A 312 -10.43 -20.86 16.73
CA GLU A 312 -10.97 -19.51 16.96
C GLU A 312 -10.45 -18.52 15.91
N LEU A 313 -9.14 -18.53 15.63
CA LEU A 313 -8.55 -17.71 14.59
C LEU A 313 -9.13 -18.03 13.21
N ALA A 314 -9.29 -19.32 12.88
CA ALA A 314 -9.89 -19.74 11.61
C ALA A 314 -11.31 -19.21 11.43
N ALA A 315 -12.11 -19.17 12.50
CA ALA A 315 -13.45 -18.58 12.47
C ALA A 315 -13.39 -17.06 12.19
N ALA A 316 -12.47 -16.33 12.82
CA ALA A 316 -12.31 -14.89 12.60
C ALA A 316 -11.81 -14.56 11.18
N VAL A 317 -10.84 -15.31 10.68
CA VAL A 317 -10.36 -15.21 9.29
C VAL A 317 -11.50 -15.51 8.31
N GLN A 318 -12.28 -16.56 8.54
CA GLN A 318 -13.42 -16.91 7.70
C GLN A 318 -14.51 -15.83 7.69
N ALA A 319 -14.74 -15.15 8.81
CA ALA A 319 -15.70 -14.04 8.89
C ALA A 319 -15.23 -12.79 8.15
N ASN A 320 -13.91 -12.57 8.04
CA ASN A 320 -13.30 -11.35 7.51
C ASN A 320 -12.20 -11.64 6.46
N LYS A 321 -12.45 -12.57 5.54
CA LYS A 321 -11.44 -13.11 4.59
C LYS A 321 -10.68 -12.08 3.76
N SER A 322 -11.31 -10.95 3.45
CA SER A 322 -10.65 -9.87 2.69
C SER A 322 -9.68 -9.05 3.52
N ARG A 323 -9.72 -9.19 4.86
CA ARG A 323 -9.00 -8.35 5.83
C ARG A 323 -8.04 -9.14 6.72
N PHE A 324 -8.30 -10.43 6.95
CA PHE A 324 -7.46 -11.28 7.79
C PHE A 324 -6.92 -12.49 7.06
N ALA A 325 -5.70 -12.85 7.38
CA ALA A 325 -5.12 -14.18 7.18
C ALA A 325 -4.60 -14.69 8.53
N GLY A 326 -4.26 -15.98 8.62
CA GLY A 326 -3.83 -16.59 9.88
C GLY A 326 -2.48 -17.29 9.76
N PHE A 327 -1.66 -17.14 10.79
CA PHE A 327 -0.55 -18.03 11.10
C PHE A 327 -0.92 -18.97 12.24
N ALA A 328 -0.67 -20.26 12.06
CA ALA A 328 -0.89 -21.25 13.11
C ALA A 328 0.06 -21.03 14.29
N CYS A 329 -0.44 -21.14 15.52
CA CYS A 329 0.43 -21.48 16.66
C CYS A 329 0.57 -23.01 16.74
N LEU A 330 1.74 -23.50 17.16
CA LEU A 330 2.08 -24.93 17.13
C LEU A 330 2.54 -25.44 18.50
N PRO A 331 2.18 -26.67 18.90
CA PRO A 331 2.66 -27.30 20.14
C PRO A 331 4.13 -27.75 20.01
N MET A 332 5.06 -26.80 20.09
CA MET A 332 6.48 -27.04 19.79
C MET A 332 7.21 -27.99 20.76
N ASP A 333 6.60 -28.33 21.89
CA ASP A 333 7.07 -29.38 22.81
C ASP A 333 6.96 -30.80 22.20
N ASP A 334 6.11 -30.98 21.19
CA ASP A 334 5.91 -32.24 20.48
C ASP A 334 6.02 -32.01 18.96
N PRO A 335 7.19 -32.33 18.35
CA PRO A 335 7.41 -32.14 16.91
C PRO A 335 6.40 -32.86 16.01
N VAL A 336 5.87 -34.01 16.46
CA VAL A 336 4.87 -34.78 15.70
C VAL A 336 3.53 -34.06 15.73
N ALA A 337 3.10 -33.63 16.91
CA ALA A 337 1.86 -32.85 17.05
C ALA A 337 1.96 -31.51 16.30
N ALA A 338 3.09 -30.81 16.39
CA ALA A 338 3.34 -29.57 15.66
C ALA A 338 3.24 -29.76 14.14
N THR A 339 3.77 -30.87 13.62
CA THR A 339 3.72 -31.20 12.20
C THR A 339 2.29 -31.44 11.72
N HIS A 340 1.51 -32.23 12.47
CA HIS A 340 0.10 -32.48 12.14
C HIS A 340 -0.75 -31.21 12.24
N GLU A 341 -0.49 -30.37 13.24
CA GLU A 341 -1.26 -29.14 13.41
C GLU A 341 -0.95 -28.11 12.32
N LEU A 342 0.31 -27.98 11.90
CA LEU A 342 0.67 -27.16 10.75
C LEU A 342 -0.09 -27.62 9.50
N GLU A 343 -0.07 -28.92 9.21
CA GLU A 343 -0.79 -29.49 8.07
C GLU A 343 -2.30 -29.23 8.15
N ARG A 344 -2.90 -29.42 9.33
CA ARG A 344 -4.32 -29.17 9.56
C ARG A 344 -4.66 -27.70 9.31
N CYS A 345 -3.93 -26.77 9.89
CA CYS A 345 -4.20 -25.33 9.76
C CYS A 345 -4.06 -24.85 8.31
N VAL A 346 -3.02 -25.29 7.60
CA VAL A 346 -2.84 -24.91 6.20
C VAL A 346 -3.93 -25.54 5.31
N LYS A 347 -4.13 -26.87 5.38
CA LYS A 347 -5.05 -27.57 4.46
C LYS A 347 -6.53 -27.35 4.77
N LYS A 348 -6.91 -27.26 6.05
CA LYS A 348 -8.31 -27.14 6.48
C LYS A 348 -8.75 -25.68 6.60
N HIS A 349 -7.89 -24.84 7.17
CA HIS A 349 -8.25 -23.46 7.52
C HIS A 349 -7.71 -22.42 6.55
N GLY A 350 -6.82 -22.81 5.63
CA GLY A 350 -6.20 -21.89 4.67
C GLY A 350 -5.21 -20.93 5.31
N PHE A 351 -4.60 -21.33 6.43
CA PHE A 351 -3.55 -20.52 7.05
C PHE A 351 -2.33 -20.42 6.14
N VAL A 352 -1.71 -19.25 6.12
CA VAL A 352 -0.61 -18.92 5.20
C VAL A 352 0.77 -19.30 5.76
N GLY A 353 0.81 -20.03 6.88
CA GLY A 353 2.02 -20.48 7.56
C GLY A 353 1.80 -20.68 9.06
N ALA A 354 2.88 -20.61 9.82
CA ALA A 354 2.84 -20.65 11.28
C ALA A 354 3.70 -19.55 11.89
N LEU A 355 3.36 -19.12 13.11
CA LEU A 355 4.19 -18.30 13.97
C LEU A 355 4.46 -19.08 15.26
N ILE A 356 5.73 -19.30 15.57
CA ILE A 356 6.19 -20.08 16.70
C ILE A 356 7.08 -19.25 17.61
N ASP A 357 6.99 -19.50 18.90
CA ASP A 357 7.90 -18.97 19.91
C ASP A 357 9.33 -19.45 19.66
N ASN A 358 10.35 -18.61 19.79
CA ASN A 358 11.74 -18.93 19.37
C ASN A 358 12.41 -20.10 20.13
N HIS A 359 11.85 -20.49 21.27
CA HIS A 359 12.19 -21.67 22.04
C HIS A 359 10.99 -22.12 22.87
N SER A 360 10.96 -23.38 23.32
CA SER A 360 10.01 -23.83 24.35
C SER A 360 10.77 -24.28 25.60
N LYS A 361 10.50 -23.63 26.75
CA LYS A 361 11.15 -23.93 28.05
C LYS A 361 12.69 -23.96 27.97
N GLY A 362 13.28 -23.16 27.08
CA GLY A 362 14.72 -23.09 26.83
C GLY A 362 15.27 -24.12 25.82
N ASN A 363 14.41 -24.98 25.26
CA ASN A 363 14.77 -25.89 24.17
C ASN A 363 14.54 -25.23 22.81
N PHE A 364 15.52 -25.35 21.92
CA PHE A 364 15.50 -24.82 20.56
C PHE A 364 15.20 -25.91 19.53
N TYR A 365 14.79 -25.51 18.33
CA TYR A 365 14.22 -26.42 17.33
C TYR A 365 15.22 -26.87 16.25
N ASP A 366 16.50 -26.88 16.59
CA ASP A 366 17.59 -27.21 15.67
C ASP A 366 17.93 -28.71 15.61
N GLY A 367 17.30 -29.50 16.50
CA GLY A 367 17.44 -30.96 16.57
C GLY A 367 16.76 -31.72 15.43
N ARG A 368 17.22 -32.96 15.19
CA ARG A 368 16.72 -33.84 14.12
C ARG A 368 15.24 -34.20 14.24
N ASP A 369 14.69 -34.20 15.44
CA ASP A 369 13.28 -34.51 15.68
C ASP A 369 12.35 -33.47 15.02
N TYR A 370 12.84 -32.25 14.76
CA TYR A 370 12.10 -31.20 14.05
C TYR A 370 12.25 -31.27 12.52
N ASP A 371 13.11 -32.13 11.96
CA ASP A 371 13.26 -32.28 10.50
C ASP A 371 11.92 -32.62 9.83
N MET A 372 11.02 -33.33 10.52
CA MET A 372 9.67 -33.64 10.01
C MET A 372 8.80 -32.38 9.85
N LEU A 373 8.88 -31.44 10.80
CA LEU A 373 8.15 -30.17 10.76
C LEU A 373 8.70 -29.30 9.63
N TRP A 374 10.03 -29.19 9.52
CA TRP A 374 10.68 -28.42 8.46
C TRP A 374 10.39 -29.00 7.07
N ALA A 375 10.42 -30.32 6.92
CA ALA A 375 10.02 -30.99 5.69
C ALA A 375 8.56 -30.73 5.34
N LYS A 376 7.65 -30.75 6.34
CA LYS A 376 6.23 -30.47 6.12
C LYS A 376 5.98 -29.02 5.71
N ALA A 377 6.66 -28.06 6.31
CA ALA A 377 6.58 -26.66 5.87
C ALA A 377 7.02 -26.48 4.41
N VAL A 378 8.09 -27.18 4.00
CA VAL A 378 8.55 -27.22 2.59
C VAL A 378 7.53 -27.90 1.68
N GLU A 379 6.92 -29.01 2.10
CA GLU A 379 5.88 -29.72 1.34
C GLU A 379 4.65 -28.84 1.10
N LEU A 380 4.22 -28.11 2.14
CA LEU A 380 3.07 -27.20 2.09
C LEU A 380 3.41 -25.86 1.40
N ASP A 381 4.70 -25.59 1.17
CA ASP A 381 5.25 -24.36 0.61
C ASP A 381 4.93 -23.09 1.43
N VAL A 382 4.75 -23.23 2.75
CA VAL A 382 4.45 -22.12 3.66
C VAL A 382 5.64 -21.74 4.54
N PRO A 383 5.78 -20.46 4.94
CA PRO A 383 6.81 -20.05 5.88
C PRO A 383 6.47 -20.39 7.34
N ILE A 384 7.52 -20.46 8.16
CA ILE A 384 7.43 -20.45 9.63
C ILE A 384 8.07 -19.16 10.14
N TYR A 385 7.27 -18.33 10.80
CA TYR A 385 7.71 -17.13 11.51
C TYR A 385 8.23 -17.54 12.89
N ILE A 386 9.48 -17.19 13.20
CA ILE A 386 10.07 -17.41 14.52
C ILE A 386 10.03 -16.10 15.30
N HIS A 387 9.11 -16.03 16.26
CA HIS A 387 8.82 -14.85 17.06
C HIS A 387 9.51 -14.94 18.44
N PRO A 388 9.98 -13.82 19.03
CA PRO A 388 10.55 -13.86 20.37
C PRO A 388 9.58 -14.35 21.44
N ALA A 389 10.10 -15.09 22.42
CA ALA A 389 9.35 -15.55 23.57
C ALA A 389 10.00 -15.13 24.90
N TRP A 390 9.21 -15.13 25.97
CA TRP A 390 9.71 -14.89 27.33
C TRP A 390 10.90 -15.81 27.64
N PRO A 391 11.95 -15.29 28.32
CA PRO A 391 13.10 -16.10 28.69
C PRO A 391 12.64 -17.26 29.58
N SER A 392 13.22 -18.44 29.37
CA SER A 392 13.05 -19.57 30.30
C SER A 392 13.54 -19.19 31.70
N GLU A 393 13.05 -19.89 32.72
CA GLU A 393 13.51 -19.65 34.10
C GLU A 393 15.04 -19.77 34.25
N LYS A 394 15.67 -20.69 33.50
CA LYS A 394 17.14 -20.80 33.48
C LYS A 394 17.83 -19.57 32.90
N GLN A 395 17.31 -19.01 31.81
CA GLN A 395 17.87 -17.80 31.19
C GLN A 395 17.65 -16.58 32.08
N LYS A 396 16.46 -16.48 32.68
CA LYS A 396 16.12 -15.44 33.64
C LYS A 396 17.03 -15.48 34.85
N GLU A 397 17.23 -16.65 35.45
CA GLU A 397 18.14 -16.83 36.57
C GLU A 397 19.58 -16.42 36.20
N ALA A 398 20.07 -16.91 35.06
CA ALA A 398 21.46 -16.72 34.65
C ALA A 398 21.80 -15.29 34.18
N LEU A 399 20.86 -14.58 33.54
CA LEU A 399 21.16 -13.34 32.80
C LEU A 399 20.37 -12.12 33.27
N TYR A 400 19.19 -12.32 33.85
CA TYR A 400 18.22 -11.24 34.09
C TYR A 400 17.75 -11.19 35.56
N SER A 401 18.49 -11.84 36.46
CA SER A 401 18.21 -11.87 37.89
C SER A 401 19.49 -11.68 38.70
N GLY A 402 19.34 -11.42 39.99
CA GLY A 402 20.47 -11.23 40.90
C GLY A 402 20.95 -9.78 41.03
N GLY A 403 21.67 -9.52 42.11
CA GLY A 403 22.24 -8.21 42.39
C GLY A 403 21.18 -7.10 42.47
N ASN A 404 21.49 -5.92 41.92
CA ASN A 404 20.59 -4.77 41.97
C ASN A 404 19.33 -4.92 41.10
N LEU A 405 19.24 -5.95 40.24
CA LEU A 405 18.05 -6.23 39.44
C LEU A 405 16.97 -6.99 40.23
N GLU A 406 17.30 -7.56 41.41
CA GLU A 406 16.30 -8.23 42.25
C GLU A 406 15.21 -7.28 42.76
N SER A 407 15.60 -6.04 43.06
CA SER A 407 14.70 -4.98 43.54
C SER A 407 14.02 -4.21 42.41
N ASP A 408 14.56 -4.25 41.18
CA ASP A 408 13.98 -3.60 39.99
C ASP A 408 13.50 -4.63 38.95
N ARG A 409 12.35 -5.24 39.26
CA ARG A 409 11.73 -6.26 38.41
C ARG A 409 11.30 -5.73 37.04
N ASN A 410 11.04 -4.44 36.90
CA ASN A 410 10.61 -3.85 35.64
C ASN A 410 11.78 -3.78 34.66
N SER A 411 12.94 -3.28 35.11
CA SER A 411 14.15 -3.27 34.30
C SER A 411 14.61 -4.69 33.96
N ALA A 412 14.55 -5.62 34.91
CA ALA A 412 14.86 -7.03 34.67
C ALA A 412 13.95 -7.65 33.58
N THR A 413 12.64 -7.37 33.66
CA THR A 413 11.66 -7.85 32.68
C THR A 413 11.93 -7.24 31.31
N ALA A 414 12.09 -5.92 31.20
CA ALA A 414 12.35 -5.25 29.93
C ALA A 414 13.66 -5.76 29.29
N LEU A 415 14.74 -5.90 30.07
CA LEU A 415 16.02 -6.39 29.60
C LEU A 415 15.95 -7.82 29.07
N GLY A 416 15.26 -8.72 29.78
CA GLY A 416 15.05 -10.09 29.34
C GLY A 416 14.06 -10.25 28.18
N ALA A 417 13.29 -9.20 27.89
CA ALA A 417 12.23 -9.18 26.90
C ALA A 417 12.52 -8.14 25.79
N PHE A 418 11.56 -7.26 25.53
CA PHE A 418 11.49 -6.31 24.42
C PHE A 418 12.64 -5.28 24.34
N ALA A 419 13.49 -5.13 25.36
CA ALA A 419 14.63 -4.22 25.25
C ALA A 419 15.84 -4.86 24.56
N PHE A 420 16.10 -6.16 24.80
CA PHE A 420 17.30 -6.82 24.24
C PHE A 420 17.20 -8.35 24.21
N GLY A 421 16.77 -8.96 25.32
CA GLY A 421 16.84 -10.41 25.53
C GLY A 421 16.06 -11.21 24.50
N TRP A 422 14.87 -10.75 24.12
CA TRP A 422 14.08 -11.33 23.03
C TRP A 422 14.87 -11.39 21.72
N HIS A 423 15.44 -10.26 21.30
CA HIS A 423 16.15 -10.16 20.04
C HIS A 423 17.41 -11.03 20.02
N ALA A 424 18.20 -11.01 21.09
CA ALA A 424 19.40 -11.84 21.21
C ALA A 424 19.06 -13.35 21.20
N SER A 425 17.96 -13.74 21.86
CA SER A 425 17.49 -15.13 21.92
C SER A 425 17.01 -15.62 20.56
N THR A 426 16.21 -14.82 19.84
CA THR A 426 15.70 -15.16 18.49
C THR A 426 16.84 -15.21 17.46
N ALA A 427 17.77 -14.27 17.51
CA ALA A 427 18.98 -14.29 16.68
C ALA A 427 19.74 -15.61 16.86
N ASN A 428 19.92 -16.02 18.13
CA ASN A 428 20.57 -17.28 18.46
C ASN A 428 19.80 -18.49 17.93
N THR A 429 18.46 -18.49 17.97
CA THR A 429 17.66 -19.55 17.33
C THR A 429 18.01 -19.70 15.85
N ILE A 430 18.07 -18.61 15.08
CA ILE A 430 18.41 -18.67 13.64
C ILE A 430 19.83 -19.20 13.41
N LEU A 431 20.80 -18.71 14.19
CA LEU A 431 22.18 -19.17 14.09
C LEU A 431 22.34 -20.65 14.47
N ARG A 432 21.54 -21.15 15.42
CA ARG A 432 21.48 -22.57 15.76
C ARG A 432 20.93 -23.41 14.62
N LEU A 433 19.86 -22.97 13.94
CA LEU A 433 19.32 -23.66 12.76
C LEU A 433 20.38 -23.77 11.65
N MET A 434 21.16 -22.70 11.45
CA MET A 434 22.30 -22.69 10.52
C MET A 434 23.40 -23.66 10.96
N ALA A 435 23.88 -23.56 12.20
CA ALA A 435 24.95 -24.41 12.74
C ALA A 435 24.57 -25.90 12.80
N SER A 436 23.29 -26.20 13.00
CA SER A 436 22.76 -27.56 12.97
C SER A 436 22.40 -28.02 11.55
N ASN A 437 22.80 -27.29 10.50
CA ASN A 437 22.63 -27.64 9.09
C ASN A 437 21.17 -27.85 8.65
N VAL A 438 20.21 -27.17 9.27
CA VAL A 438 18.78 -27.30 8.92
C VAL A 438 18.54 -26.84 7.48
N PHE A 439 19.11 -25.70 7.09
CA PHE A 439 18.96 -25.13 5.74
C PHE A 439 19.70 -25.92 4.64
N ASP A 440 20.68 -26.75 5.01
CA ASP A 440 21.30 -27.68 4.06
C ASP A 440 20.40 -28.90 3.80
N ARG A 441 19.66 -29.34 4.81
CA ARG A 441 18.69 -30.46 4.70
C ARG A 441 17.39 -30.03 4.05
N HIS A 442 16.96 -28.81 4.32
CA HIS A 442 15.71 -28.23 3.84
C HIS A 442 16.00 -26.92 3.09
N PRO A 443 16.65 -26.98 1.90
CA PRO A 443 17.11 -25.79 1.19
C PRO A 443 16.00 -24.86 0.70
N LYS A 444 14.75 -25.35 0.67
CA LYS A 444 13.56 -24.57 0.32
C LYS A 444 12.79 -24.04 1.54
N LEU A 445 13.26 -24.31 2.76
CA LEU A 445 12.59 -23.86 3.98
C LEU A 445 12.55 -22.33 4.00
N LYS A 446 11.37 -21.77 4.29
CA LYS A 446 11.13 -20.34 4.38
C LYS A 446 10.93 -19.98 5.86
N ILE A 447 11.79 -19.13 6.40
CA ILE A 447 11.71 -18.62 7.76
C ILE A 447 11.47 -17.11 7.72
N ILE A 448 10.58 -16.63 8.57
CA ILE A 448 10.38 -15.20 8.81
C ILE A 448 10.89 -14.86 10.22
N ILE A 449 11.55 -13.72 10.37
CA ILE A 449 11.89 -13.12 11.67
C ILE A 449 11.47 -11.65 11.71
N GLY A 450 11.13 -11.16 12.89
CA GLY A 450 10.66 -9.80 13.10
C GLY A 450 11.74 -8.79 13.41
N HIS A 451 11.32 -7.64 13.91
CA HIS A 451 12.17 -6.68 14.62
C HIS A 451 13.43 -6.26 13.85
N SER A 452 13.27 -6.02 12.54
CA SER A 452 14.36 -5.66 11.62
C SER A 452 15.52 -6.67 11.63
N GLY A 453 15.20 -7.96 11.85
CA GLY A 453 16.13 -9.07 11.72
C GLY A 453 16.84 -9.46 13.01
N GLU A 454 16.31 -9.08 14.17
CA GLU A 454 16.74 -9.57 15.48
C GLU A 454 18.26 -9.38 15.70
N LEU A 455 18.78 -8.16 15.51
CA LEU A 455 20.22 -7.81 15.61
C LEU A 455 21.14 -8.43 14.55
N ILE A 456 20.70 -9.43 13.78
CA ILE A 456 21.54 -10.12 12.78
C ILE A 456 22.09 -9.14 11.73
N PRO A 457 21.30 -8.23 11.12
CA PRO A 457 21.83 -7.29 10.13
C PRO A 457 22.91 -6.35 10.68
N TYR A 458 22.80 -5.95 11.95
CA TYR A 458 23.83 -5.13 12.59
C TYR A 458 25.15 -5.91 12.76
N MET A 459 25.06 -7.19 13.11
CA MET A 459 26.21 -8.07 13.36
C MET A 459 26.67 -8.85 12.12
N PHE A 460 26.17 -8.50 10.93
CA PHE A 460 26.22 -9.33 9.72
C PHE A 460 27.64 -9.77 9.34
N ASP A 461 28.61 -8.83 9.29
CA ASP A 461 30.01 -9.14 8.94
C ASP A 461 30.66 -10.13 9.94
N ARG A 462 30.41 -9.92 11.24
CA ARG A 462 30.99 -10.77 12.29
C ARG A 462 30.39 -12.17 12.26
N ILE A 463 29.07 -12.26 12.11
CA ILE A 463 28.37 -13.54 12.01
C ILE A 463 28.84 -14.31 10.78
N ASN A 464 28.89 -13.66 9.62
CA ASN A 464 29.33 -14.26 8.36
C ASN A 464 30.70 -14.93 8.52
N LYS A 465 31.69 -14.21 9.08
CA LYS A 465 33.04 -14.77 9.36
C LYS A 465 32.99 -15.93 10.36
N ALA A 466 32.15 -15.86 11.39
CA ALA A 466 32.02 -16.91 12.39
C ALA A 466 31.37 -18.19 11.85
N THR A 467 30.54 -18.12 10.80
CA THR A 467 29.92 -19.31 10.21
C THR A 467 30.92 -20.28 9.58
N ALA A 468 32.18 -19.88 9.37
CA ALA A 468 33.27 -20.79 8.99
C ALA A 468 33.48 -21.94 10.00
N PHE A 469 33.03 -21.79 11.26
CA PHE A 469 33.10 -22.83 12.29
C PHE A 469 31.87 -23.75 12.32
N PHE A 470 30.84 -23.47 11.52
CA PHE A 470 29.52 -24.12 11.66
C PHE A 470 29.40 -25.42 10.83
N GLY A 471 30.35 -25.69 9.93
CA GLY A 471 30.31 -26.91 9.10
C GLY A 471 29.14 -26.94 8.10
N MET A 472 28.60 -25.77 7.76
CA MET A 472 27.56 -25.57 6.75
C MET A 472 28.11 -25.79 5.34
N LYS A 473 27.26 -26.28 4.43
CA LYS A 473 27.57 -26.38 3.00
C LYS A 473 27.21 -25.12 2.23
N ARG A 474 26.13 -24.44 2.63
CA ARG A 474 25.66 -23.19 2.04
C ARG A 474 26.18 -22.01 2.84
N GLU A 475 26.61 -20.96 2.15
CA GLU A 475 27.18 -19.78 2.80
C GLU A 475 26.13 -19.02 3.61
N PHE A 476 26.55 -18.33 4.69
CA PHE A 476 25.64 -17.54 5.53
C PHE A 476 24.79 -16.56 4.72
N VAL A 477 25.43 -15.81 3.82
CA VAL A 477 24.75 -14.85 2.94
C VAL A 477 23.74 -15.55 2.03
N GLU A 478 24.08 -16.74 1.53
CA GLU A 478 23.18 -17.52 0.69
C GLU A 478 21.93 -17.94 1.45
N VAL A 479 22.07 -18.40 2.70
CA VAL A 479 20.92 -18.77 3.55
C VAL A 479 20.09 -17.52 3.88
N MET A 480 20.73 -16.43 4.29
CA MET A 480 20.03 -15.16 4.59
C MET A 480 19.24 -14.64 3.37
N HIS A 481 19.77 -14.77 2.16
CA HIS A 481 19.15 -14.24 0.94
C HIS A 481 18.16 -15.19 0.28
N ASN A 482 18.08 -16.46 0.70
CA ASN A 482 17.21 -17.45 0.07
C ASN A 482 16.20 -18.12 1.00
N ASN A 483 16.48 -18.17 2.29
CA ASN A 483 15.68 -18.87 3.28
C ASN A 483 15.06 -17.95 4.33
N ILE A 484 15.59 -16.73 4.51
CA ILE A 484 15.16 -15.81 5.56
C ILE A 484 14.44 -14.60 4.95
N TRP A 485 13.29 -14.27 5.53
CA TRP A 485 12.55 -13.04 5.31
C TRP A 485 12.48 -12.27 6.63
N ILE A 486 12.49 -10.96 6.55
CA ILE A 486 12.61 -10.08 7.71
C ILE A 486 11.48 -9.06 7.69
N THR A 487 10.78 -8.90 8.81
CA THR A 487 9.83 -7.80 8.99
C THR A 487 10.41 -6.66 9.83
N THR A 488 9.87 -5.45 9.69
CA THR A 488 10.23 -4.28 10.51
C THR A 488 9.32 -4.09 11.73
N SER A 489 8.64 -5.15 12.18
CA SER A 489 7.72 -5.10 13.31
C SER A 489 8.34 -4.41 14.53
N GLY A 490 7.63 -3.48 15.15
CA GLY A 490 8.11 -2.71 16.30
C GLY A 490 9.33 -1.80 16.09
N MET A 491 9.91 -1.74 14.88
CA MET A 491 11.17 -1.06 14.58
C MET A 491 11.00 0.07 13.56
N PHE A 492 10.31 1.14 13.97
CA PHE A 492 9.97 2.28 13.12
C PHE A 492 11.10 3.33 12.99
N ASP A 493 12.31 2.85 12.73
CA ASP A 493 13.49 3.69 12.54
C ASP A 493 14.10 3.47 11.14
N VAL A 494 14.37 4.56 10.42
CA VAL A 494 14.93 4.53 9.07
C VAL A 494 16.40 4.13 9.05
N HIS A 495 17.15 4.34 10.15
CA HIS A 495 18.56 3.94 10.20
C HIS A 495 18.69 2.42 10.32
N SER A 496 17.83 1.78 11.11
CA SER A 496 17.72 0.32 11.19
C SER A 496 17.36 -0.29 9.83
N LEU A 497 16.42 0.32 9.09
CA LEU A 497 16.06 -0.13 7.74
C LEU A 497 17.20 0.05 6.74
N ARG A 498 17.94 1.18 6.77
CA ARG A 498 19.14 1.35 5.95
C ARG A 498 20.19 0.26 6.25
N CYS A 499 20.39 -0.09 7.53
CA CYS A 499 21.28 -1.17 7.92
C CYS A 499 20.81 -2.54 7.38
N LEU A 500 19.51 -2.82 7.50
CA LEU A 500 18.90 -4.04 6.96
C LEU A 500 19.08 -4.13 5.43
N LEU A 501 18.71 -3.09 4.69
CA LEU A 501 18.81 -3.04 3.22
C LEU A 501 20.26 -3.05 2.71
N GLY A 502 21.22 -2.63 3.54
CA GLY A 502 22.65 -2.74 3.23
C GLY A 502 23.18 -4.18 3.24
N ASN A 503 22.49 -5.11 3.91
CA ASN A 503 22.93 -6.50 4.07
C ASN A 503 22.00 -7.51 3.39
N VAL A 504 20.71 -7.17 3.21
CA VAL A 504 19.66 -8.08 2.75
C VAL A 504 18.92 -7.44 1.57
N PRO A 505 18.66 -8.19 0.48
CA PRO A 505 17.94 -7.64 -0.66
C PRO A 505 16.51 -7.26 -0.29
N LEU A 506 16.02 -6.16 -0.87
CA LEU A 506 14.66 -5.64 -0.63
C LEU A 506 13.57 -6.71 -0.80
N GLY A 507 13.74 -7.66 -1.71
CA GLY A 507 12.79 -8.77 -1.91
C GLY A 507 12.59 -9.70 -0.71
N ARG A 508 13.41 -9.59 0.33
CA ARG A 508 13.32 -10.35 1.60
C ARG A 508 12.88 -9.49 2.78
N VAL A 509 12.62 -8.21 2.57
CA VAL A 509 12.28 -7.26 3.64
C VAL A 509 10.82 -6.86 3.51
N MET A 510 10.05 -7.00 4.58
CA MET A 510 8.59 -6.81 4.59
C MET A 510 8.20 -5.84 5.70
N PHE A 511 7.16 -5.05 5.45
CA PHE A 511 6.59 -4.20 6.47
C PHE A 511 5.71 -5.02 7.43
N SER A 512 5.74 -4.67 8.72
CA SER A 512 4.82 -5.17 9.74
C SER A 512 4.79 -4.22 10.91
N VAL A 513 3.78 -4.32 11.79
CA VAL A 513 3.58 -3.35 12.87
C VAL A 513 3.96 -3.89 14.23
N ASP A 514 3.61 -5.13 14.58
CA ASP A 514 3.57 -5.62 15.98
C ASP A 514 2.31 -5.14 16.73
N TYR A 515 1.16 -5.04 16.06
CA TYR A 515 -0.08 -4.64 16.71
C TYR A 515 -0.56 -5.74 17.66
N PRO A 516 -1.05 -5.42 18.87
CA PRO A 516 -1.31 -4.08 19.41
C PRO A 516 -0.22 -3.55 20.35
N PHE A 517 0.95 -4.20 20.45
CA PHE A 517 2.06 -3.70 21.25
C PHE A 517 2.64 -2.41 20.65
N SER A 518 2.60 -2.31 19.32
CA SER A 518 2.75 -1.09 18.53
C SER A 518 1.42 -0.65 17.91
N ASP A 519 1.28 0.64 17.60
CA ASP A 519 0.07 1.18 16.98
C ASP A 519 0.21 1.21 15.44
N ASN A 520 -0.84 0.79 14.72
CA ASN A 520 -0.87 0.86 13.25
C ASN A 520 -0.63 2.28 12.73
N LYS A 521 -0.98 3.31 13.51
CA LYS A 521 -0.67 4.70 13.20
C LYS A 521 0.83 4.94 13.08
N LEU A 522 1.64 4.39 14.00
CA LEU A 522 3.10 4.51 13.93
C LEU A 522 3.65 3.80 12.70
N GLY A 523 3.07 2.64 12.34
CA GLY A 523 3.40 1.94 11.11
C GLY A 523 3.12 2.78 9.84
N LYS A 524 1.98 3.46 9.79
CA LYS A 524 1.64 4.39 8.69
C LYS A 524 2.62 5.57 8.63
N GLU A 525 2.88 6.21 9.77
CA GLU A 525 3.86 7.30 9.88
C GLU A 525 5.27 6.85 9.45
N TYR A 526 5.63 5.59 9.73
CA TYR A 526 6.90 5.00 9.31
C TYR A 526 7.01 4.88 7.78
N LEU A 527 5.96 4.38 7.11
CA LEU A 527 5.93 4.34 5.64
C LEU A 527 6.03 5.75 5.03
N GLU A 528 5.34 6.74 5.60
CA GLU A 528 5.45 8.15 5.20
C GLU A 528 6.86 8.70 5.40
N MET A 529 7.53 8.34 6.50
CA MET A 529 8.91 8.73 6.78
C MET A 529 9.89 8.12 5.78
N ILE A 530 9.73 6.84 5.42
CA ILE A 530 10.51 6.17 4.37
C ILE A 530 10.41 6.92 3.04
N ARG A 531 9.20 7.36 2.66
CA ARG A 531 8.98 8.16 1.43
C ARG A 531 9.69 9.50 1.54
N ARG A 532 9.46 10.22 2.64
CA ARG A 532 9.99 11.58 2.86
C ARG A 532 11.52 11.60 2.84
N GLU A 533 12.15 10.55 3.38
CA GLU A 533 13.60 10.41 3.43
C GLU A 533 14.22 9.70 2.22
N TRP A 534 13.40 9.34 1.22
CA TRP A 534 13.86 8.68 -0.01
C TRP A 534 14.68 7.41 0.27
N ILE A 535 14.29 6.63 1.28
CA ILE A 535 14.94 5.35 1.59
C ILE A 535 14.67 4.35 0.48
N LEU A 536 13.45 4.37 -0.03
CA LEU A 536 12.93 3.53 -1.11
C LEU A 536 12.18 4.44 -2.09
N ASP A 537 12.23 4.09 -3.38
CA ASP A 537 11.34 4.67 -4.39
C ASP A 537 9.92 4.08 -4.26
N GLU A 538 8.93 4.60 -4.99
CA GLU A 538 7.54 4.11 -4.86
C GLU A 538 7.39 2.62 -5.20
N GLY A 539 8.16 2.12 -6.16
CA GLY A 539 8.18 0.69 -6.48
C GLY A 539 8.73 -0.14 -5.31
N GLY A 540 9.79 0.35 -4.66
CA GLY A 540 10.35 -0.25 -3.47
C GLY A 540 9.44 -0.16 -2.25
N ILE A 541 8.72 0.95 -2.07
CA ILE A 541 7.72 1.12 -1.01
C ILE A 541 6.57 0.14 -1.20
N GLU A 542 6.03 0.01 -2.42
CA GLU A 542 4.96 -0.95 -2.71
C GLU A 542 5.43 -2.39 -2.47
N ALA A 543 6.65 -2.72 -2.93
CA ALA A 543 7.26 -4.02 -2.67
C ALA A 543 7.42 -4.29 -1.17
N PHE A 544 7.92 -3.31 -0.40
CA PHE A 544 8.14 -3.42 1.03
C PHE A 544 6.83 -3.53 1.82
N ALA A 545 5.87 -2.65 1.54
CA ALA A 545 4.64 -2.49 2.30
C ALA A 545 3.63 -3.61 2.06
N SER A 546 3.60 -4.19 0.85
CA SER A 546 2.60 -5.20 0.49
C SER A 546 3.14 -6.28 -0.44
N GLY A 547 3.92 -5.91 -1.47
CA GLY A 547 4.26 -6.79 -2.58
C GLY A 547 5.09 -8.02 -2.19
N ASN A 548 6.04 -7.86 -1.27
CA ASN A 548 6.89 -8.96 -0.79
C ASN A 548 6.08 -9.97 0.03
N ALA A 549 5.22 -9.49 0.94
CA ALA A 549 4.32 -10.34 1.71
C ALA A 549 3.29 -11.02 0.81
N ARG A 550 2.70 -10.27 -0.15
CA ARG A 550 1.78 -10.81 -1.16
C ARG A 550 2.38 -11.96 -1.92
N ARG A 551 3.63 -11.78 -2.37
CA ARG A 551 4.40 -12.86 -2.98
C ARG A 551 4.54 -14.00 -1.98
N LEU A 552 5.28 -13.83 -0.90
CA LEU A 552 5.61 -14.93 0.01
C LEU A 552 4.40 -15.76 0.48
N LEU A 553 3.28 -15.13 0.80
CA LEU A 553 2.17 -15.75 1.52
C LEU A 553 0.96 -16.15 0.65
N PHE A 554 0.73 -15.47 -0.49
CA PHE A 554 -0.53 -15.61 -1.24
C PHE A 554 -0.33 -16.13 -2.67
N HIS A 555 0.83 -16.74 -2.98
CA HIS A 555 1.17 -17.27 -4.32
C HIS A 555 0.23 -18.35 -4.89
N GLN A 556 -0.77 -18.84 -4.14
CA GLN A 556 -1.64 -19.96 -4.54
C GLN A 556 -3.12 -19.60 -4.80
N HIS A 557 -3.50 -18.32 -4.89
CA HIS A 557 -4.89 -17.91 -5.17
C HIS A 557 -5.05 -16.90 -6.29
#